data_AF-A0A9W8VGG1-F1
#
_entry.id   AF-A0A9W8VGG1-F1
#
_cell.length_a   1.000
_cell.length_b   1.000
_cell.length_c   1.000
_cell.angle_alpha   90.00
_cell.angle_beta   90.00
_cell.angle_gamma   90.00
#
_symmetry.space_group_name_H-M   'P 1'
#
loop_
_entity.id
_entity.type
_entity.pdbx_description
1 polymer ?
#
loop_
_entity_poly.entity_id
_entity_poly.type
_entity_poly.pdbx_seq_one_letter_code
_entity_poly.pdbx_strand_id
1 'polypeptide(L)'
;MPDSPSPPLSYSVPSSLHAFSSTPAAFLAAHAPIQHLIAGAVVTNSQGQILLLRRAPHDSWPLLWEVPGGSVDNSDDDLVAAAVRELWEEAGLRAKTVKAIVGIAPATEPTIHDPMEEDLEVLFDMLVFRAEDGVWGKLTIWVEVESSDDVKIDENEHVEFAWVTEEEAVQNKFKDGTKLEFVSQGVKRNVLEGFRLWKQEKEASK
;
A
#
# COMPACT_ATOMS: atom_id res chain seq x y z
N MET A 1 -9.22 6.36 30.36
CA MET A 1 -9.34 6.30 28.89
C MET A 1 -9.79 4.89 28.56
N PRO A 2 -10.82 4.65 27.73
CA PRO A 2 -10.94 3.33 27.13
C PRO A 2 -9.65 3.07 26.34
N ASP A 3 -9.09 1.87 26.45
CA ASP A 3 -7.93 1.47 25.65
C ASP A 3 -8.27 1.70 24.17
N SER A 4 -7.38 2.38 23.44
CA SER A 4 -7.49 2.48 21.99
C SER A 4 -7.61 1.05 21.44
N PRO A 5 -8.57 0.78 20.53
CA PRO A 5 -8.66 -0.56 19.97
C PRO A 5 -7.31 -0.90 19.34
N SER A 6 -6.68 -1.99 19.79
CA SER A 6 -5.44 -2.47 19.18
C SER A 6 -5.77 -3.02 17.78
N PRO A 7 -4.84 -2.91 16.81
CA PRO A 7 -5.01 -3.58 15.52
C PRO A 7 -5.30 -5.07 15.78
N PRO A 8 -6.13 -5.74 14.96
CA PRO A 8 -6.40 -7.16 15.13
C PRO A 8 -5.09 -7.95 15.07
N LEU A 9 -4.65 -8.46 16.22
CA LEU A 9 -3.38 -9.18 16.39
C LEU A 9 -3.38 -10.58 15.75
N SER A 10 -4.48 -11.01 15.13
CA SER A 10 -4.63 -12.35 14.56
C SER A 10 -4.80 -12.29 13.04
N TYR A 11 -3.67 -12.23 12.33
CA TYR A 11 -3.59 -12.47 10.89
C TYR A 11 -2.53 -13.54 10.62
N SER A 12 -2.61 -14.19 9.46
CA SER A 12 -1.59 -15.15 9.03
C SER A 12 -0.67 -14.54 7.97
N VAL A 13 0.63 -14.88 8.06
CA VAL A 13 1.65 -14.48 7.10
C VAL A 13 2.31 -15.75 6.54
N PRO A 14 2.42 -15.92 5.22
CA PRO A 14 3.06 -17.08 4.62
C PRO A 14 4.56 -17.05 4.87
N SER A 15 5.15 -18.24 5.02
CA SER A 15 6.57 -18.38 5.36
C SER A 15 7.52 -17.77 4.33
N SER A 16 7.06 -17.59 3.09
CA SER A 16 7.78 -16.91 2.02
C SER A 16 8.06 -15.44 2.31
N LEU A 17 7.38 -14.82 3.29
CA LEU A 17 7.54 -13.40 3.65
C LEU A 17 8.43 -13.17 4.88
N HIS A 18 9.08 -14.21 5.40
CA HIS A 18 9.95 -14.11 6.59
C HIS A 18 11.11 -13.11 6.43
N ALA A 19 11.49 -12.76 5.20
CA ALA A 19 12.52 -11.74 4.95
C ALA A 19 12.17 -10.37 5.54
N PHE A 20 10.89 -10.10 5.78
CA PHE A 20 10.39 -8.85 6.36
C PHE A 20 9.98 -8.98 7.82
N SER A 21 10.21 -10.13 8.47
CA SER A 21 9.81 -10.40 9.85
C SER A 21 10.83 -9.93 10.89
N SER A 22 11.59 -8.88 10.56
CA SER A 22 12.55 -8.25 11.47
C SER A 22 12.04 -6.91 11.93
N THR A 23 12.36 -6.52 13.16
CA THR A 23 12.04 -5.19 13.69
C THR A 23 12.52 -4.08 12.74
N PRO A 24 11.82 -2.94 12.66
CA PRO A 24 12.19 -1.82 11.77
C PRO A 24 13.65 -1.38 11.91
N ALA A 25 14.15 -1.27 13.14
CA ALA A 25 15.55 -0.91 13.41
C ALA A 25 16.57 -1.94 12.85
N ALA A 26 16.28 -3.23 13.01
CA ALA A 26 17.12 -4.30 12.46
C ALA A 26 17.07 -4.33 10.92
N PHE A 27 15.87 -4.07 10.35
CA PHE A 27 15.70 -3.98 8.90
C PHE A 27 16.55 -2.84 8.33
N LEU A 28 16.44 -1.63 8.87
CA LEU A 28 17.22 -0.47 8.45
C LEU A 28 18.74 -0.74 8.54
N ALA A 29 19.20 -1.35 9.63
CA ALA A 29 20.61 -1.68 9.82
C ALA A 29 21.16 -2.65 8.76
N ALA A 30 20.30 -3.51 8.19
CA ALA A 30 20.69 -4.51 7.19
C ALA A 30 20.49 -4.06 5.73
N HIS A 31 19.72 -3.00 5.48
CA HIS A 31 19.25 -2.63 4.14
C HIS A 31 19.63 -1.20 3.72
N ALA A 32 20.91 -0.84 3.86
CA ALA A 32 21.44 0.39 3.28
C ALA A 32 21.18 0.44 1.75
N PRO A 33 20.84 1.60 1.16
CA PRO A 33 20.90 2.95 1.73
C PRO A 33 19.61 3.45 2.40
N ILE A 34 18.61 2.58 2.63
CA ILE A 34 17.31 2.97 3.18
C ILE A 34 17.48 3.54 4.59
N GLN A 35 16.85 4.69 4.85
CA GLN A 35 16.91 5.42 6.12
C GLN A 35 15.54 5.56 6.77
N HIS A 36 14.47 5.58 5.96
CA HIS A 36 13.10 5.73 6.41
C HIS A 36 12.22 4.63 5.81
N LEU A 37 11.21 4.19 6.54
CA LEU A 37 10.35 3.07 6.14
C LEU A 37 8.88 3.49 6.09
N ILE A 38 8.21 3.10 5.01
CA ILE A 38 6.76 3.20 4.82
C ILE A 38 6.22 1.79 4.59
N ALA A 39 5.01 1.53 5.05
CA ALA A 39 4.32 0.27 4.80
C ALA A 39 2.91 0.56 4.25
N GLY A 40 2.43 -0.25 3.32
CA GLY A 40 1.09 -0.09 2.73
C GLY A 40 0.44 -1.41 2.36
N ALA A 41 -0.88 -1.39 2.18
CA ALA A 41 -1.69 -2.59 1.98
C ALA A 41 -2.61 -2.46 0.76
N VAL A 42 -2.36 -3.31 -0.25
CA VAL A 42 -3.34 -3.58 -1.31
C VAL A 42 -4.39 -4.53 -0.76
N VAL A 43 -5.66 -4.11 -0.80
CA VAL A 43 -6.80 -4.97 -0.47
C VAL A 43 -7.63 -5.19 -1.72
N THR A 44 -7.95 -6.45 -2.01
CA THR A 44 -8.83 -6.82 -3.13
C THR A 44 -10.16 -7.35 -2.64
N ASN A 45 -11.28 -6.86 -3.18
CA ASN A 45 -12.60 -7.42 -2.87
C ASN A 45 -12.94 -8.64 -3.76
N SER A 46 -14.13 -9.22 -3.56
CA SER A 46 -14.61 -10.39 -4.32
C SER A 46 -14.82 -10.12 -5.81
N GLN A 47 -14.99 -8.85 -6.20
CA GLN A 47 -15.15 -8.39 -7.58
C GLN A 47 -13.79 -8.11 -8.25
N GLY A 48 -12.67 -8.28 -7.54
CA GLY A 48 -11.33 -8.01 -8.05
C GLY A 48 -10.99 -6.53 -8.13
N GLN A 49 -11.73 -5.68 -7.41
CA GLN A 49 -11.41 -4.25 -7.26
C GLN A 49 -10.42 -4.04 -6.12
N ILE A 50 -9.61 -2.98 -6.20
CA ILE A 50 -8.65 -2.58 -5.16
C ILE A 50 -9.17 -1.38 -4.39
N LEU A 51 -9.06 -1.41 -3.06
CA LEU A 51 -9.37 -0.27 -2.20
C LEU A 51 -8.31 0.82 -2.39
N LEU A 52 -8.75 2.03 -2.71
CA LEU A 52 -7.94 3.24 -2.61
C LEU A 52 -8.61 4.25 -1.68
N LEU A 53 -7.78 5.03 -1.00
CA LEU A 53 -8.18 6.15 -0.17
C LEU A 53 -7.73 7.46 -0.84
N ARG A 54 -8.47 8.54 -0.63
CA ARG A 54 -8.14 9.87 -1.13
C ARG A 54 -7.69 10.77 0.02
N ARG A 55 -6.44 11.25 -0.07
CA ARG A 55 -5.78 12.05 0.96
C ARG A 55 -6.50 13.34 1.27
N ALA A 56 -6.45 13.78 2.52
CA ALA A 56 -7.08 15.01 2.98
C ALA A 56 -6.45 16.26 2.32
N PRO A 57 -7.19 17.38 2.20
CA PRO A 57 -6.69 18.60 1.55
C PRO A 57 -5.52 19.27 2.27
N HIS A 58 -5.33 18.96 3.56
CA HIS A 58 -4.30 19.56 4.40
C HIS A 58 -3.06 18.67 4.55
N ASP A 59 -3.08 17.48 3.94
CA ASP A 59 -1.98 16.55 3.94
C ASP A 59 -1.01 16.82 2.76
N SER A 60 0.16 16.21 2.79
CA SER A 60 1.09 16.13 1.67
C SER A 60 0.39 15.46 0.48
N TRP A 61 0.68 15.88 -0.75
CA TRP A 61 0.01 15.38 -1.96
C TRP A 61 -1.53 15.40 -1.86
N PRO A 62 -2.11 16.58 -1.58
CA PRO A 62 -3.51 16.68 -1.19
C PRO A 62 -4.43 16.19 -2.31
N LEU A 63 -5.51 15.51 -1.91
CA LEU A 63 -6.57 15.02 -2.80
C LEU A 63 -6.14 13.98 -3.84
N LEU A 64 -4.91 13.44 -3.75
CA LEU A 64 -4.44 12.31 -4.56
C LEU A 64 -4.83 10.97 -3.94
N TRP A 65 -4.82 9.92 -4.76
CA TRP A 65 -5.26 8.58 -4.40
C TRP A 65 -4.09 7.64 -4.13
N GLU A 66 -4.27 6.77 -3.14
CA GLU A 66 -3.30 5.74 -2.77
C GLU A 66 -3.93 4.52 -2.11
N VAL A 67 -3.11 3.51 -1.86
CA VAL A 67 -3.49 2.38 -0.99
C VAL A 67 -3.31 2.79 0.46
N PRO A 68 -4.08 2.23 1.41
CA PRO A 68 -3.85 2.45 2.83
C PRO A 68 -2.37 2.22 3.20
N GLY A 69 -1.77 3.10 3.99
CA GLY A 69 -0.37 2.99 4.37
C GLY A 69 0.28 4.28 4.85
N GLY A 70 1.22 4.12 5.77
CA GLY A 70 1.89 5.22 6.45
C GLY A 70 3.30 4.84 6.91
N SER A 71 3.87 5.68 7.78
CA SER A 71 5.22 5.50 8.30
C SER A 71 5.30 4.29 9.24
N VAL A 72 6.40 3.55 9.16
CA VAL A 72 6.68 2.46 10.11
C VAL A 72 7.20 3.04 11.41
N ASP A 73 6.58 2.72 12.55
CA ASP A 73 7.06 3.09 13.88
C ASP A 73 8.13 2.08 14.35
N ASN A 74 9.10 2.55 15.13
CA ASN A 74 10.04 1.68 15.83
C ASN A 74 9.36 0.70 16.80
N SER A 75 8.13 0.99 17.25
CA SER A 75 7.34 0.06 18.06
C SER A 75 6.59 -1.01 17.28
N ASP A 76 6.52 -0.92 15.94
CA ASP A 76 5.94 -1.97 15.12
C ASP A 76 6.81 -3.24 15.21
N ASP A 77 6.19 -4.42 15.33
CA ASP A 77 6.90 -5.69 15.42
C ASP A 77 7.77 -5.95 14.17
N ASP A 78 7.21 -5.62 13.01
CA ASP A 78 7.86 -5.65 11.71
C ASP A 78 7.12 -4.76 10.68
N LEU A 79 7.63 -4.70 9.44
CA LEU A 79 7.03 -3.86 8.37
C LEU A 79 5.64 -4.36 7.94
N VAL A 80 5.36 -5.66 8.09
CA VAL A 80 4.04 -6.24 7.77
C VAL A 80 3.02 -5.81 8.82
N ALA A 81 3.41 -5.83 10.10
CA ALA A 81 2.59 -5.34 11.20
C ALA A 81 2.24 -3.86 11.02
N ALA A 82 3.19 -3.03 10.58
CA ALA A 82 2.94 -1.63 10.26
C ALA A 82 1.87 -1.48 9.16
N ALA A 83 1.98 -2.19 8.03
CA ALA A 83 0.95 -2.15 6.99
C ALA A 83 -0.45 -2.60 7.49
N VAL A 84 -0.51 -3.60 8.37
CA VAL A 84 -1.76 -4.07 8.96
C VAL A 84 -2.35 -3.05 9.94
N ARG A 85 -1.50 -2.35 10.71
CA ARG A 85 -1.91 -1.24 11.58
C ARG A 85 -2.52 -0.11 10.76
N GLU A 86 -1.81 0.38 9.74
CA GLU A 86 -2.26 1.47 8.88
C GLU A 86 -3.59 1.12 8.17
N LEU A 87 -3.72 -0.11 7.65
CA LEU A 87 -4.97 -0.59 7.06
C LEU A 87 -6.16 -0.50 8.04
N TRP A 88 -5.90 -0.78 9.31
CA TRP A 88 -6.93 -0.71 10.33
C TRP A 88 -7.22 0.72 10.77
N GLU A 89 -6.20 1.56 10.96
CA GLU A 89 -6.31 2.96 11.35
C GLU A 89 -7.03 3.79 10.28
N GLU A 90 -6.60 3.67 9.01
CA GLU A 90 -7.05 4.53 7.92
C GLU A 90 -8.33 4.03 7.22
N ALA A 91 -8.63 2.73 7.29
CA ALA A 91 -9.77 2.13 6.57
C ALA A 91 -10.68 1.26 7.44
N GLY A 92 -10.35 1.06 8.72
CA GLY A 92 -11.14 0.24 9.65
C GLY A 92 -11.14 -1.26 9.30
N LEU A 93 -10.38 -1.69 8.29
CA LEU A 93 -10.39 -3.05 7.79
C LEU A 93 -9.46 -3.95 8.60
N ARG A 94 -9.87 -5.20 8.80
CA ARG A 94 -9.13 -6.19 9.59
C ARG A 94 -8.44 -7.17 8.66
N ALA A 95 -7.12 -7.23 8.72
CA ALA A 95 -6.35 -8.21 7.96
C ALA A 95 -6.65 -9.63 8.47
N LYS A 96 -6.84 -10.57 7.55
CA LYS A 96 -7.02 -11.99 7.82
C LYS A 96 -5.78 -12.79 7.40
N THR A 97 -5.33 -12.57 6.17
CA THR A 97 -4.18 -13.28 5.60
C THR A 97 -3.40 -12.34 4.69
N VAL A 98 -2.10 -12.20 4.95
CA VAL A 98 -1.16 -11.59 4.00
C VAL A 98 -0.88 -12.61 2.89
N LYS A 99 -1.04 -12.21 1.63
CA LYS A 99 -0.94 -13.10 0.48
C LYS A 99 0.43 -13.05 -0.18
N ALA A 100 0.98 -11.85 -0.35
CA ALA A 100 2.25 -11.62 -1.03
C ALA A 100 2.80 -10.22 -0.72
N ILE A 101 4.08 -9.98 -1.06
CA ILE A 101 4.56 -8.62 -1.31
C ILE A 101 4.08 -8.19 -2.69
N VAL A 102 3.67 -6.94 -2.80
CA VAL A 102 3.31 -6.28 -4.05
C VAL A 102 4.53 -5.52 -4.55
N GLY A 103 5.18 -6.08 -5.57
CA GLY A 103 6.25 -5.40 -6.29
C GLY A 103 5.70 -4.27 -7.18
N ILE A 104 6.47 -3.88 -8.18
CA ILE A 104 6.08 -2.82 -9.10
C ILE A 104 5.86 -3.41 -10.50
N ALA A 105 4.69 -3.16 -11.09
CA ALA A 105 4.44 -3.53 -12.48
C ALA A 105 5.45 -2.85 -13.42
N PRO A 106 5.84 -3.45 -14.56
CA PRO A 106 6.70 -2.79 -15.54
C PRO A 106 6.12 -1.44 -16.00
N ALA A 107 6.97 -0.46 -16.28
CA ALA A 107 6.53 0.79 -16.88
C ALA A 107 5.96 0.51 -18.28
N THR A 108 4.71 0.89 -18.53
CA THR A 108 4.02 0.66 -19.82
C THR A 108 4.02 1.89 -20.73
N GLU A 109 4.30 3.07 -20.18
CA GLU A 109 4.38 4.34 -20.90
C GLU A 109 5.71 5.04 -20.60
N PRO A 110 6.31 5.77 -21.56
CA PRO A 110 7.45 6.62 -21.26
C PRO A 110 7.01 7.66 -20.23
N THR A 111 7.66 7.65 -19.07
CA THR A 111 7.45 8.63 -18.01
C THR A 111 7.65 10.03 -18.58
N ILE A 112 6.60 10.85 -18.56
CA ILE A 112 6.75 12.31 -18.66
C ILE A 112 7.73 12.67 -17.54
N HIS A 113 8.79 13.43 -17.83
CA HIS A 113 9.83 13.81 -16.87
C HIS A 113 9.21 14.28 -15.54
N ASP A 114 9.17 13.37 -14.58
CA ASP A 114 8.76 13.61 -13.20
C ASP A 114 10.02 13.36 -12.37
N PRO A 115 10.60 14.41 -11.75
CA PRO A 115 11.78 14.27 -10.91
C PRO A 115 11.61 13.23 -9.80
N MET A 116 10.39 12.99 -9.30
CA MET A 116 10.14 11.94 -8.31
C MET A 116 10.30 10.52 -8.88
N GLU A 117 10.11 10.35 -10.19
CA GLU A 117 10.26 9.07 -10.87
C GLU A 117 11.71 8.79 -11.30
N GLU A 118 12.55 9.83 -11.43
CA GLU A 118 13.99 9.65 -11.75
C GLU A 118 14.75 8.97 -10.61
N ASP A 119 14.32 9.17 -9.36
CA ASP A 119 14.91 8.58 -8.16
C ASP A 119 14.21 7.29 -7.70
N LEU A 120 13.25 6.79 -8.49
CA LEU A 120 12.41 5.65 -8.13
C LEU A 120 13.08 4.32 -8.53
N GLU A 121 13.47 3.55 -7.53
CA GLU A 121 14.16 2.26 -7.67
C GLU A 121 13.35 1.12 -7.04
N VAL A 122 13.61 -0.12 -7.45
CA VAL A 122 13.17 -1.31 -6.73
C VAL A 122 14.38 -1.94 -6.09
N LEU A 123 14.45 -1.91 -4.76
CA LEU A 123 15.47 -2.61 -3.97
C LEU A 123 14.78 -3.46 -2.92
N PHE A 124 15.26 -4.70 -2.73
CA PHE A 124 14.73 -5.61 -1.70
C PHE A 124 13.20 -5.84 -1.81
N ASP A 125 12.68 -5.91 -3.03
CA ASP A 125 11.23 -6.00 -3.33
C ASP A 125 10.38 -4.81 -2.82
N MET A 126 11.03 -3.69 -2.46
CA MET A 126 10.41 -2.46 -2.00
C MET A 126 10.54 -1.36 -3.05
N LEU A 127 9.55 -0.45 -3.05
CA LEU A 127 9.67 0.82 -3.75
C LEU A 127 10.64 1.71 -2.98
N VAL A 128 11.73 2.14 -3.59
CA VAL A 128 12.72 3.03 -2.97
C VAL A 128 12.75 4.36 -3.71
N PHE A 129 12.73 5.47 -2.97
CA PHE A 129 12.82 6.81 -3.54
C PHE A 129 13.63 7.74 -2.63
N ARG A 130 14.13 8.84 -3.20
CA ARG A 130 14.89 9.85 -2.48
C ARG A 130 14.03 11.06 -2.20
N ALA A 131 14.15 11.60 -1.00
CA ALA A 131 13.54 12.85 -0.57
C ALA A 131 14.61 13.75 0.07
N GLU A 132 14.26 14.99 0.40
CA GLU A 132 15.20 15.96 1.00
C GLU A 132 15.84 15.45 2.31
N ASP A 133 15.14 14.62 3.05
CA ASP A 133 15.52 14.11 4.37
C ASP A 133 16.10 12.69 4.36
N GLY A 134 16.26 12.07 3.18
CA GLY A 134 16.93 10.77 3.07
C GLY A 134 16.36 9.85 1.99
N VAL A 135 16.68 8.55 2.15
CA VAL A 135 16.21 7.49 1.26
C VAL A 135 15.09 6.71 1.94
N TRP A 136 13.94 6.66 1.28
CA TRP A 136 12.73 6.04 1.77
C TRP A 136 12.49 4.70 1.09
N GLY A 137 12.11 3.69 1.85
CA GLY A 137 11.69 2.39 1.35
C GLY A 137 10.24 2.10 1.73
N LYS A 138 9.37 1.90 0.74
CA LYS A 138 7.96 1.53 0.91
C LYS A 138 7.75 0.04 0.61
N LEU A 139 7.34 -0.71 1.63
CA LEU A 139 6.87 -2.09 1.49
C LEU A 139 5.36 -2.07 1.23
N THR A 140 4.91 -2.73 0.18
CA THR A 140 3.47 -2.90 -0.06
C THR A 140 3.12 -4.38 0.01
N ILE A 141 2.13 -4.73 0.82
CA ILE A 141 1.63 -6.12 0.96
C ILE A 141 0.27 -6.27 0.30
N TRP A 142 -0.04 -7.46 -0.20
CA TRP A 142 -1.39 -7.82 -0.63
C TRP A 142 -2.07 -8.58 0.49
N VAL A 143 -3.26 -8.13 0.89
CA VAL A 143 -3.97 -8.62 2.07
C VAL A 143 -5.39 -9.05 1.73
N GLU A 144 -5.76 -10.24 2.19
CA GLU A 144 -7.16 -10.66 2.34
C GLU A 144 -7.66 -10.15 3.69
N VAL A 145 -8.78 -9.42 3.67
CA VAL A 145 -9.44 -8.88 4.87
C VAL A 145 -10.61 -9.76 5.32
N GLU A 146 -11.00 -9.66 6.57
CA GLU A 146 -12.15 -10.40 7.13
C GLU A 146 -13.48 -10.02 6.47
N SER A 147 -13.64 -8.73 6.14
CA SER A 147 -14.77 -8.16 5.43
C SER A 147 -14.30 -6.96 4.61
N SER A 148 -14.88 -6.76 3.42
CA SER A 148 -14.66 -5.60 2.56
C SER A 148 -15.88 -4.65 2.50
N ASP A 149 -16.91 -4.93 3.29
CA ASP A 149 -18.18 -4.20 3.25
C ASP A 149 -18.18 -2.95 4.16
N ASP A 150 -17.41 -2.96 5.25
CA ASP A 150 -17.46 -1.95 6.31
C ASP A 150 -16.21 -1.05 6.34
N VAL A 151 -15.83 -0.47 5.20
CA VAL A 151 -14.73 0.50 5.13
C VAL A 151 -15.10 1.75 5.94
N LYS A 152 -14.21 2.16 6.84
CA LYS A 152 -14.34 3.37 7.67
C LYS A 152 -13.06 4.18 7.56
N ILE A 153 -13.14 5.29 6.85
CA ILE A 153 -11.98 6.16 6.67
C ILE A 153 -11.68 6.94 7.96
N ASP A 154 -10.41 7.17 8.24
CA ASP A 154 -10.01 8.23 9.18
C ASP A 154 -10.21 9.59 8.51
N GLU A 155 -11.21 10.34 8.98
CA GLU A 155 -11.55 11.66 8.45
C GLU A 155 -10.46 12.73 8.67
N ASN A 156 -9.49 12.47 9.55
CA ASN A 156 -8.35 13.37 9.73
C ASN A 156 -7.33 13.22 8.59
N GLU A 157 -7.22 12.05 7.98
CA GLU A 157 -6.20 11.75 6.98
C GLU A 157 -6.78 11.59 5.57
N HIS A 158 -8.05 11.20 5.47
CA HIS A 158 -8.70 10.85 4.22
C HIS A 158 -10.10 11.45 4.10
N VAL A 159 -10.49 11.82 2.89
CA VAL A 159 -11.80 12.44 2.61
C VAL A 159 -12.81 11.49 1.96
N GLU A 160 -12.34 10.46 1.27
CA GLU A 160 -13.18 9.43 0.66
C GLU A 160 -12.38 8.17 0.36
N PHE A 161 -13.09 7.10 0.00
CA PHE A 161 -12.51 5.84 -0.49
C PHE A 161 -13.23 5.39 -1.76
N ALA A 162 -12.58 4.51 -2.53
CA ALA A 162 -13.17 3.87 -3.69
C ALA A 162 -12.66 2.44 -3.87
N TRP A 163 -13.55 1.56 -4.34
CA TRP A 163 -13.16 0.27 -4.91
C TRP A 163 -12.93 0.43 -6.41
N VAL A 164 -11.66 0.47 -6.79
CA VAL A 164 -11.20 0.82 -8.14
C VAL A 164 -11.01 -0.42 -9.00
N THR A 165 -11.43 -0.36 -10.27
CA THR A 165 -11.14 -1.44 -11.25
C THR A 165 -9.78 -1.26 -11.92
N GLU A 166 -9.26 -2.33 -12.53
CA GLU A 166 -7.99 -2.27 -13.28
C GLU A 166 -8.08 -1.24 -14.42
N GLU A 167 -9.22 -1.16 -15.12
CA GLU A 167 -9.42 -0.20 -16.20
C GLU A 167 -9.39 1.25 -15.71
N GLU A 168 -10.02 1.53 -14.56
CA GLU A 168 -10.02 2.88 -13.96
C GLU A 168 -8.61 3.30 -13.54
N ALA A 169 -7.86 2.37 -12.91
CA ALA A 169 -6.46 2.59 -12.52
C ALA A 169 -5.57 2.83 -13.75
N VAL A 170 -5.71 2.03 -14.81
CA VAL A 170 -4.96 2.22 -16.07
C VAL A 170 -5.27 3.61 -16.67
N GLN A 171 -6.54 4.00 -16.70
CA GLN A 171 -6.99 5.26 -17.32
C GLN A 171 -6.79 6.51 -16.46
N ASN A 172 -6.40 6.37 -15.18
CA ASN A 172 -6.39 7.46 -14.20
C ASN A 172 -7.73 8.20 -14.12
N LYS A 173 -8.83 7.45 -14.24
CA LYS A 173 -10.16 8.03 -14.37
C LYS A 173 -11.24 7.04 -13.97
N PHE A 174 -12.16 7.48 -13.13
CA PHE A 174 -13.36 6.73 -12.78
C PHE A 174 -14.34 6.63 -13.96
N LYS A 175 -15.25 5.66 -13.90
CA LYS A 175 -16.28 5.46 -14.93
C LYS A 175 -17.17 6.67 -15.19
N ASP A 176 -17.40 7.51 -14.19
CA ASP A 176 -18.19 8.75 -14.30
C ASP A 176 -17.42 9.92 -14.97
N GLY A 177 -16.14 9.71 -15.27
CA GLY A 177 -15.25 10.71 -15.88
C GLY A 177 -14.45 11.52 -14.87
N THR A 178 -14.67 11.34 -13.57
CA THR A 178 -13.88 11.97 -12.50
C THR A 178 -12.44 11.46 -12.56
N LYS A 179 -11.47 12.34 -12.29
CA LYS A 179 -10.05 11.99 -12.30
C LYS A 179 -9.70 11.08 -11.12
N LEU A 180 -8.88 10.07 -11.39
CA LEU A 180 -8.22 9.21 -10.41
C LEU A 180 -6.72 9.48 -10.52
N GLU A 181 -6.25 10.54 -9.86
CA GLU A 181 -4.84 10.92 -9.87
C GLU A 181 -4.13 10.29 -8.66
N PHE A 182 -3.17 9.40 -8.92
CA PHE A 182 -2.38 8.74 -7.89
C PHE A 182 -1.30 9.67 -7.33
N VAL A 183 -0.87 9.40 -6.09
CA VAL A 183 0.25 10.13 -5.44
C VAL A 183 1.57 10.06 -6.23
N SER A 184 1.80 8.96 -6.96
CA SER A 184 2.95 8.77 -7.86
C SER A 184 2.68 7.67 -8.90
N GLN A 185 3.51 7.56 -9.95
CA GLN A 185 3.42 6.40 -10.85
C GLN A 185 3.89 5.13 -10.17
N GLY A 186 4.82 5.22 -9.22
CA GLY A 186 5.20 4.10 -8.34
C GLY A 186 3.99 3.46 -7.65
N VAL A 187 3.13 4.26 -7.02
CA VAL A 187 1.91 3.77 -6.35
C VAL A 187 0.91 3.20 -7.35
N LYS A 188 0.69 3.88 -8.49
CA LYS A 188 -0.13 3.31 -9.57
C LYS A 188 0.37 1.94 -10.00
N ARG A 189 1.68 1.78 -10.17
CA ARG A 189 2.29 0.51 -10.61
C ARG A 189 2.25 -0.57 -9.53
N ASN A 190 2.29 -0.23 -8.23
CA ASN A 190 1.95 -1.18 -7.15
C ASN A 190 0.50 -1.66 -7.27
N VAL A 191 -0.45 -0.75 -7.52
CA VAL A 191 -1.86 -1.10 -7.67
C VAL A 191 -2.08 -2.02 -8.89
N LEU A 192 -1.44 -1.73 -10.02
CA LEU A 192 -1.48 -2.58 -11.22
C LEU A 192 -0.87 -3.96 -10.97
N GLU A 193 0.21 -4.04 -10.19
CA GLU A 193 0.78 -5.33 -9.77
C GLU A 193 -0.19 -6.10 -8.85
N GLY A 194 -0.92 -5.42 -7.97
CA GLY A 194 -1.99 -5.99 -7.17
C GLY A 194 -3.06 -6.69 -8.01
N PHE A 195 -3.53 -6.06 -9.10
CA PHE A 195 -4.47 -6.70 -10.03
C PHE A 195 -3.88 -7.93 -10.71
N ARG A 196 -2.59 -7.88 -11.10
CA ARG A 196 -1.89 -9.02 -11.70
C ARG A 196 -1.83 -10.22 -10.73
N LEU A 197 -1.46 -9.97 -9.46
CA LEU A 197 -1.40 -11.00 -8.42
C LEU A 197 -2.78 -11.61 -8.14
N TRP A 198 -3.83 -10.79 -8.08
CA TRP A 198 -5.20 -11.27 -7.90
C TRP A 198 -5.64 -12.19 -9.04
N LYS A 199 -5.40 -11.80 -10.31
CA LYS A 199 -5.71 -12.62 -11.48
C LYS A 199 -4.98 -13.96 -11.44
N GLN A 200 -3.70 -13.93 -11.08
CA GLN A 200 -2.88 -15.14 -10.95
C GLN A 200 -3.43 -16.11 -9.89
N GLU A 201 -3.86 -15.61 -8.71
CA GLU A 201 -4.49 -16.46 -7.68
C GLU A 201 -5.81 -17.07 -8.18
N LYS A 202 -6.64 -16.29 -8.88
CA LYS A 202 -7.90 -16.76 -9.45
C LYS A 202 -7.71 -17.81 -10.55
N GLU A 203 -6.67 -17.71 -11.35
CA GLU A 203 -6.32 -18.71 -12.35
C GLU A 203 -5.80 -20.01 -11.72
N ALA A 204 -4.97 -19.91 -10.68
CA ALA A 204 -4.46 -21.07 -9.95
C ALA A 204 -5.53 -21.82 -9.14
N SER A 205 -6.65 -21.17 -8.85
CA SER A 205 -7.78 -21.72 -8.09
C SER A 205 -8.87 -22.35 -8.97
N LYS A 206 -8.71 -22.34 -10.31
CA LYS A 206 -9.61 -22.97 -11.28
C LYS A 206 -9.12 -24.37 -11.64
#